data_AF-A0A977LBD7-F1
#
_entry.id   AF-A0A977LBD7-F1
#
_cell.length_a   1.000
_cell.length_b   1.000
_cell.length_c   1.000
_cell.angle_alpha   90.00
_cell.angle_beta   90.00
_cell.angle_gamma   90.00
#
_symmetry.space_group_name_H-M   'P 1'
#
loop_
_entity.id
_entity.type
_entity.pdbx_description
1 polymer ?
#
loop_
_entity_poly.entity_id
_entity_poly.type
_entity_poly.pdbx_seq_one_letter_code
_entity_poly.pdbx_strand_id
1 'polypeptide(L)'
;MRQIKEHIALIFFSLTILLNSCNDKPGLDKNKVEYIEIRKQGDTISLRLTNAQIDDLIDNINKSRLKGLTKYLPEYTLTVHLKNDSVISYGTSKNLIKQSDDKTYVIEKAEFFRALWLKQAGLSDNWFEYFPIFMGDDGLTEKKGTVDREFIENVKKVLTHYNHNWTDIRGQLLYEGPIDKELLWNYTTKANDSGWISDHK
;
A
#
# COMPACT_ATOMS: atom_id res chain seq x y z
N MET A 1 -18.13 54.65 -55.65
CA MET A 1 -18.85 54.67 -54.36
C MET A 1 -18.35 53.48 -53.56
N ARG A 2 -17.60 53.72 -52.45
CA ARG A 2 -17.07 52.79 -51.40
C ARG A 2 -16.27 51.56 -51.90
N GLN A 3 -14.94 51.44 -51.81
CA GLN A 3 -13.95 51.56 -50.71
C GLN A 3 -14.16 50.64 -49.49
N ILE A 4 -13.08 49.86 -49.19
CA ILE A 4 -12.54 49.43 -47.86
C ILE A 4 -13.24 48.21 -47.22
N LYS A 5 -12.60 47.18 -46.64
CA LYS A 5 -11.21 46.76 -46.33
C LYS A 5 -11.29 45.27 -45.90
N GLU A 6 -10.42 44.38 -46.37
CA GLU A 6 -9.30 43.72 -45.65
C GLU A 6 -9.61 42.80 -44.45
N HIS A 7 -8.97 41.62 -44.47
CA HIS A 7 -8.27 40.84 -43.40
C HIS A 7 -8.51 39.33 -43.64
N ILE A 8 -7.76 38.64 -44.51
CA ILE A 8 -6.46 37.98 -44.27
C ILE A 8 -6.25 37.51 -42.82
N ALA A 9 -6.31 36.19 -42.63
CA ALA A 9 -5.36 35.45 -41.78
C ALA A 9 -5.38 33.96 -42.16
N LEU A 10 -4.51 33.63 -43.12
CA LEU A 10 -4.02 32.27 -43.34
C LEU A 10 -3.20 31.89 -42.10
N ILE A 11 -3.63 30.92 -41.30
CA ILE A 11 -2.77 30.31 -40.29
C ILE A 11 -2.78 28.80 -40.50
N PHE A 12 -1.83 28.37 -41.32
CA PHE A 12 -1.09 27.14 -41.10
C PHE A 12 -0.62 27.13 -39.64
N PHE A 13 -1.35 26.49 -38.73
CA PHE A 13 -0.81 26.17 -37.41
C PHE A 13 -0.01 24.88 -37.55
N SER A 14 1.23 25.10 -37.95
CA SER A 14 2.35 24.17 -37.90
C SER A 14 2.31 23.30 -36.64
N LEU A 15 2.41 21.99 -36.88
CA LEU A 15 3.26 21.07 -36.15
C LEU A 15 4.45 21.79 -35.47
N THR A 16 4.29 22.16 -34.20
CA THR A 16 5.31 22.36 -33.13
C THR A 16 4.74 23.22 -32.01
N ILE A 17 3.73 22.71 -31.31
CA ILE A 17 3.73 22.89 -29.85
C ILE A 17 4.34 21.62 -29.31
N LEU A 18 5.64 21.71 -29.04
CA LEU A 18 6.39 21.00 -28.00
C LEU A 18 5.57 19.90 -27.31
N LEU A 19 5.82 18.60 -27.51
CA LEU A 19 6.97 17.91 -26.90
C LEU A 19 7.51 18.64 -25.65
N ASN A 20 6.62 18.96 -24.71
CA ASN A 20 6.93 19.22 -23.31
C ASN A 20 5.69 18.99 -22.44
N SER A 21 5.27 17.73 -22.36
CA SER A 21 4.86 17.15 -21.08
C SER A 21 5.56 15.80 -20.90
N CYS A 22 6.87 15.76 -21.13
CA CYS A 22 7.68 14.66 -20.62
C CYS A 22 7.99 14.96 -19.14
N ASN A 23 6.94 15.14 -18.34
CA ASN A 23 6.95 15.26 -16.88
C ASN A 23 5.52 14.99 -16.35
N ASP A 24 4.83 13.98 -16.90
CA ASP A 24 3.56 13.46 -16.37
C ASP A 24 3.81 12.64 -15.11
N LYS A 25 4.50 13.21 -14.14
CA LYS A 25 4.59 12.64 -12.81
C LYS A 25 3.66 13.48 -11.94
N PRO A 26 2.66 12.89 -11.27
CA PRO A 26 1.85 13.64 -10.32
C PRO A 26 2.72 13.95 -9.10
N GLY A 27 3.49 15.03 -9.18
CA GLY A 27 4.15 15.62 -8.04
C GLY A 27 3.10 16.13 -7.06
N LEU A 28 3.26 15.82 -5.79
CA LEU A 28 2.41 16.35 -4.73
C LEU A 28 3.04 17.64 -4.19
N ASP A 29 2.27 18.73 -4.26
CA ASP A 29 2.62 19.99 -3.62
C ASP A 29 2.16 19.97 -2.16
N LYS A 30 3.13 19.89 -1.24
CA LYS A 30 2.90 19.89 0.21
C LYS A 30 2.02 21.04 0.67
N ASN A 31 2.12 22.22 0.05
CA ASN A 31 1.35 23.39 0.47
C ASN A 31 -0.15 23.26 0.20
N LYS A 32 -0.53 22.35 -0.72
CA LYS A 32 -1.93 22.06 -1.06
C LYS A 32 -2.52 20.92 -0.26
N VAL A 33 -1.69 20.09 0.38
CA VAL A 33 -2.13 18.97 1.21
C VAL A 33 -2.65 19.49 2.54
N GLU A 34 -3.85 19.05 2.92
CA GLU A 34 -4.41 19.27 4.26
C GLU A 34 -4.07 18.10 5.18
N TYR A 35 -4.35 16.87 4.75
CA TYR A 35 -3.92 15.66 5.43
C TYR A 35 -3.91 14.45 4.50
N ILE A 36 -3.25 13.37 4.94
CA ILE A 36 -3.18 12.11 4.21
C ILE A 36 -3.59 10.98 5.14
N GLU A 37 -4.36 10.06 4.61
CA GLU A 37 -4.74 8.83 5.29
C GLU A 37 -4.18 7.60 4.55
N ILE A 38 -3.78 6.59 5.31
CA ILE A 38 -3.36 5.29 4.80
C ILE A 38 -4.32 4.21 5.32
N ARG A 39 -4.84 3.38 4.41
CA ARG A 39 -5.66 2.23 4.76
C ARG A 39 -5.06 0.98 4.16
N LYS A 40 -4.94 -0.08 4.95
CA LYS A 40 -4.51 -1.38 4.45
C LYS A 40 -5.69 -2.13 3.84
N GLN A 41 -5.43 -2.94 2.82
CA GLN A 41 -6.47 -3.75 2.19
C GLN A 41 -7.15 -4.65 3.24
N GLY A 42 -8.48 -4.72 3.21
CA GLY A 42 -9.28 -5.47 4.18
C GLY A 42 -9.56 -4.73 5.49
N ASP A 43 -8.86 -3.63 5.78
CA ASP A 43 -9.16 -2.77 6.93
C ASP A 43 -10.37 -1.87 6.62
N THR A 44 -11.19 -1.61 7.64
CA THR A 44 -12.37 -0.73 7.55
C THR A 44 -12.04 0.71 7.91
N ILE A 45 -10.91 0.96 8.58
CA ILE A 45 -10.54 2.27 9.12
C ILE A 45 -9.25 2.76 8.48
N SER A 46 -9.24 4.01 8.03
CA SER A 46 -8.01 4.68 7.57
C SER A 46 -7.26 5.31 8.73
N LEU A 47 -5.93 5.30 8.69
CA LEU A 47 -5.08 5.98 9.66
C LEU A 47 -4.58 7.31 9.11
N ARG A 48 -4.82 8.41 9.83
CA ARG A 48 -4.31 9.74 9.47
C ARG A 48 -2.82 9.87 9.79
N LEU A 49 -2.01 10.18 8.78
CA LEU A 49 -0.57 10.35 8.92
C LEU A 49 -0.22 11.64 9.68
N THR A 50 0.89 11.62 10.41
CA THR A 50 1.49 12.82 11.01
C THR A 50 2.15 13.71 9.95
N ASN A 51 2.38 14.99 10.27
CA ASN A 51 3.07 15.92 9.37
C ASN A 51 4.45 15.41 8.93
N ALA A 52 5.21 14.80 9.84
CA ALA A 52 6.53 14.25 9.51
C ALA A 52 6.46 13.08 8.52
N GLN A 53 5.44 12.23 8.64
CA GLN A 53 5.20 11.13 7.69
C GLN A 53 4.69 11.64 6.35
N ILE A 54 3.85 12.68 6.35
CA ILE A 54 3.38 13.35 5.12
C ILE A 54 4.58 13.92 4.36
N ASP A 55 5.51 14.56 5.05
CA ASP A 55 6.72 15.13 4.44
C ASP A 55 7.60 14.06 3.79
N ASP A 56 7.90 12.97 4.50
CA ASP A 56 8.67 11.84 3.95
C ASP A 56 7.91 11.16 2.79
N LEU A 57 6.59 10.97 2.90
CA LEU A 57 5.76 10.41 1.83
C LEU A 57 5.81 11.26 0.56
N ILE A 58 5.59 12.57 0.68
CA ILE A 58 5.60 13.49 -0.47
C ILE A 58 6.98 13.52 -1.12
N ASP A 59 8.06 13.56 -0.34
CA ASP A 59 9.42 13.51 -0.87
C ASP A 59 9.69 12.22 -1.67
N ASN A 60 9.30 11.06 -1.12
CA ASN A 60 9.45 9.77 -1.79
C ASN A 60 8.59 9.67 -3.06
N ILE A 61 7.33 10.15 -3.02
CA ILE A 61 6.49 10.23 -4.21
C ILE A 61 7.13 11.15 -5.26
N ASN A 62 7.60 12.34 -4.87
CA ASN A 62 8.22 13.31 -5.76
C ASN A 62 9.59 12.88 -6.31
N LYS A 63 10.26 11.90 -5.67
CA LYS A 63 11.49 11.26 -6.17
C LYS A 63 11.30 9.93 -6.90
N SER A 64 10.11 9.33 -6.83
CA SER A 64 9.77 8.09 -7.54
C SER A 64 10.06 8.10 -9.06
N ARG A 65 10.28 6.93 -9.66
CA ARG A 65 10.59 6.81 -11.09
C ARG A 65 9.46 6.12 -11.82
N LEU A 66 9.19 6.52 -13.05
CA LEU A 66 8.22 5.81 -13.90
C LEU A 66 8.72 4.39 -14.17
N LYS A 67 7.90 3.39 -13.85
CA LYS A 67 8.15 1.98 -14.19
C LYS A 67 7.42 1.57 -15.47
N GLY A 68 6.32 2.24 -15.79
CA GLY A 68 5.45 1.90 -16.91
C GLY A 68 4.15 1.25 -16.44
N LEU A 69 3.52 0.46 -17.30
CA LEU A 69 2.26 -0.22 -17.00
C LEU A 69 2.55 -1.47 -16.17
N THR A 70 1.96 -1.57 -14.97
CA THR A 70 2.13 -2.75 -14.10
C THR A 70 0.81 -3.10 -13.43
N LYS A 71 0.35 -4.33 -13.61
CA LYS A 71 -0.84 -4.85 -12.93
C LYS A 71 -0.45 -5.39 -11.55
N TYR A 72 -1.13 -4.91 -10.51
CA TYR A 72 -1.03 -5.42 -9.15
C TYR A 72 -2.29 -5.07 -8.36
N LEU A 73 -2.55 -5.87 -7.33
CA LEU A 73 -3.57 -5.61 -6.32
C LEU A 73 -2.97 -4.69 -5.24
N PRO A 74 -3.60 -3.54 -4.93
CA PRO A 74 -3.12 -2.66 -3.87
C PRO A 74 -3.19 -3.33 -2.49
N GLU A 75 -2.06 -3.35 -1.79
CA GLU A 75 -1.95 -3.73 -0.37
C GLU A 75 -2.37 -2.57 0.55
N TYR A 76 -2.16 -1.33 0.09
CA TYR A 76 -2.59 -0.12 0.79
C TYR A 76 -3.25 0.85 -0.18
N THR A 77 -4.14 1.68 0.35
CA THR A 77 -4.71 2.85 -0.31
C THR A 77 -4.27 4.09 0.44
N LEU A 78 -3.71 5.07 -0.29
CA LEU A 78 -3.44 6.40 0.23
C LEU A 78 -4.52 7.35 -0.25
N THR A 79 -5.11 8.11 0.65
CA THR A 79 -6.09 9.15 0.35
C THR A 79 -5.52 10.49 0.77
N VAL A 80 -5.23 11.36 -0.20
CA VAL A 80 -4.70 12.70 0.01
C VAL A 80 -5.86 13.68 -0.05
N HIS A 81 -6.13 14.33 1.06
CA HIS A 81 -7.13 15.39 1.17
C HIS A 81 -6.44 16.74 0.99
N LEU A 82 -6.87 17.50 0.00
CA LEU A 82 -6.30 18.80 -0.35
C LEU A 82 -7.13 19.93 0.28
N LYS A 83 -6.49 21.09 0.52
CA LYS A 83 -7.11 22.27 1.15
C LYS A 83 -8.28 22.89 0.35
N ASN A 84 -8.47 22.48 -0.89
CA ASN A 84 -9.58 22.87 -1.75
C ASN A 84 -10.69 21.81 -1.78
N ASP A 85 -10.73 20.93 -0.78
CA ASP A 85 -11.67 19.81 -0.61
C ASP A 85 -11.58 18.71 -1.68
N SER A 86 -10.60 18.80 -2.60
CA SER A 86 -10.37 17.74 -3.58
C SER A 86 -9.55 16.58 -3.01
N VAL A 87 -9.77 15.39 -3.55
CA VAL A 87 -9.16 14.15 -3.06
C VAL A 87 -8.37 13.46 -4.17
N ILE A 88 -7.16 13.02 -3.84
CA ILE A 88 -6.33 12.18 -4.72
C ILE A 88 -6.15 10.82 -4.05
N SER A 89 -6.46 9.75 -4.78
CA SER A 89 -6.30 8.38 -4.29
C SER A 89 -5.19 7.66 -5.01
N TYR A 90 -4.36 6.93 -4.26
CA TYR A 90 -3.33 6.05 -4.80
C TYR A 90 -3.53 4.62 -4.31
N GLY A 91 -3.39 3.67 -5.23
CA GLY A 91 -3.19 2.26 -4.88
C GLY A 91 -1.69 1.98 -4.76
N THR A 92 -1.29 1.23 -3.72
CA THR A 92 0.12 0.91 -3.48
C THR A 92 0.34 -0.56 -3.10
N SER A 93 1.50 -1.10 -3.46
CA SER A 93 1.96 -2.44 -3.03
C SER A 93 3.49 -2.42 -3.03
N LYS A 94 4.11 -2.92 -1.94
CA LYS A 94 5.56 -2.81 -1.70
C LYS A 94 6.09 -1.37 -1.83
N ASN A 95 6.75 -1.06 -2.94
CA ASN A 95 7.24 0.27 -3.30
C ASN A 95 6.61 0.83 -4.59
N LEU A 96 5.57 0.17 -5.09
CA LEU A 96 4.82 0.57 -6.26
C LEU A 96 3.68 1.49 -5.83
N ILE A 97 3.46 2.54 -6.63
CA ILE A 97 2.36 3.49 -6.44
C ILE A 97 1.77 3.83 -7.80
N LYS A 98 0.44 3.88 -7.88
CA LYS A 98 -0.31 4.29 -9.07
C LYS A 98 -1.55 5.09 -8.68
N GLN A 99 -1.92 6.06 -9.52
CA GLN A 99 -3.24 6.67 -9.50
C GLN A 99 -4.18 5.89 -10.43
N SER A 100 -5.24 6.55 -10.91
CA SER A 100 -6.19 6.00 -11.88
C SER A 100 -5.64 5.89 -13.30
N ASP A 101 -4.56 6.59 -13.64
CA ASP A 101 -3.83 6.36 -14.88
C ASP A 101 -2.94 5.14 -14.68
N ASP A 102 -3.02 4.12 -15.54
CA ASP A 102 -2.34 2.81 -15.36
C ASP A 102 -0.79 2.88 -15.26
N LYS A 103 -0.21 4.09 -15.27
CA LYS A 103 1.19 4.37 -15.00
C LYS A 103 1.53 4.04 -13.55
N THR A 104 2.48 3.13 -13.40
CA THR A 104 3.07 2.78 -12.12
C THR A 104 4.39 3.49 -11.91
N TYR A 105 4.58 4.03 -10.71
CA TYR A 105 5.82 4.63 -10.25
C TYR A 105 6.43 3.78 -9.14
N VAL A 106 7.74 3.86 -9.00
CA VAL A 106 8.53 3.10 -8.04
C VAL A 106 9.21 4.07 -7.08
N ILE A 107 8.96 3.89 -5.79
CA ILE A 107 9.72 4.49 -4.71
C ILE A 107 10.98 3.65 -4.47
N GLU A 108 12.09 4.28 -4.11
CA GLU A 108 13.38 3.60 -3.91
C GLU A 108 13.34 2.58 -2.75
N LYS A 109 12.66 2.93 -1.66
CA LYS A 109 12.51 2.08 -0.47
C LYS A 109 11.51 0.94 -0.73
N ALA A 110 11.98 -0.31 -0.83
CA ALA A 110 11.19 -1.48 -1.24
C ALA A 110 9.92 -1.75 -0.40
N GLU A 111 9.99 -1.53 0.91
CA GLU A 111 8.89 -1.81 1.86
C GLU A 111 8.29 -0.51 2.43
N PHE A 112 8.35 0.58 1.67
CA PHE A 112 8.00 1.92 2.15
C PHE A 112 6.60 2.00 2.74
N PHE A 113 5.58 1.51 2.04
CA PHE A 113 4.20 1.63 2.48
C PHE A 113 3.89 0.73 3.68
N ARG A 114 4.52 -0.45 3.75
CA ARG A 114 4.46 -1.32 4.94
C ARG A 114 5.04 -0.60 6.16
N ALA A 115 6.25 -0.07 6.04
CA ALA A 115 6.89 0.65 7.14
C ALA A 115 6.09 1.89 7.57
N LEU A 116 5.55 2.65 6.60
CA LEU A 116 4.70 3.80 6.85
C LEU A 116 3.44 3.42 7.65
N TRP A 117 2.74 2.35 7.25
CA TRP A 117 1.55 1.87 7.94
C TRP A 117 1.86 1.34 9.34
N LEU A 118 2.90 0.51 9.50
CA LEU A 118 3.32 -0.02 10.81
C LEU A 118 3.63 1.11 11.79
N LYS A 119 4.44 2.08 11.36
CA LYS A 119 4.77 3.25 12.18
C LYS A 119 3.52 4.02 12.60
N GLN A 120 2.57 4.21 11.68
CA GLN A 120 1.32 4.89 11.99
C GLN A 120 0.42 4.07 12.93
N ALA A 121 0.52 2.75 12.89
CA ALA A 121 -0.17 1.84 13.78
C ALA A 121 0.53 1.68 15.16
N GLY A 122 1.63 2.40 15.39
CA GLY A 122 2.40 2.35 16.65
C GLY A 122 3.38 1.17 16.74
N LEU A 123 3.71 0.54 15.62
CA LEU A 123 4.61 -0.62 15.54
C LEU A 123 5.96 -0.25 14.91
N SER A 124 7.00 -1.00 15.27
CA SER A 124 8.28 -0.99 14.57
C SER A 124 8.20 -1.76 13.25
N ASP A 125 9.25 -1.69 12.43
CA ASP A 125 9.35 -2.42 11.16
C ASP A 125 9.63 -3.92 11.33
N ASN A 126 9.90 -4.38 12.56
CA ASN A 126 10.11 -5.78 12.92
C ASN A 126 8.79 -6.59 13.09
N TRP A 127 7.64 -6.01 12.72
CA TRP A 127 6.34 -6.67 12.82
C TRP A 127 5.88 -7.21 11.46
N PHE A 128 5.51 -8.48 11.41
CA PHE A 128 5.15 -9.18 10.18
C PHE A 128 3.69 -9.62 10.24
N GLU A 129 2.97 -9.48 9.12
CA GLU A 129 1.59 -9.94 9.03
C GLU A 129 1.56 -11.45 8.90
N TYR A 130 0.68 -12.09 9.66
CA TYR A 130 0.47 -13.51 9.58
C TYR A 130 -0.40 -13.88 8.38
N PHE A 131 0.15 -14.70 7.49
CA PHE A 131 -0.61 -15.39 6.45
C PHE A 131 -0.56 -16.89 6.70
N PRO A 132 -1.71 -17.60 6.74
CA PRO A 132 -1.70 -19.05 6.84
C PRO A 132 -0.89 -19.66 5.70
N ILE A 133 -0.06 -20.65 6.02
CA ILE A 133 0.81 -21.32 5.05
C ILE A 133 0.34 -22.75 4.87
N PHE A 134 0.22 -23.19 3.61
CA PHE A 134 -0.17 -24.54 3.25
C PHE A 134 0.89 -25.18 2.37
N MET A 135 1.01 -26.50 2.47
CA MET A 135 1.80 -27.30 1.52
C MET A 135 0.96 -27.54 0.27
N GLY A 136 1.44 -27.07 -0.89
CA GLY A 136 0.89 -27.38 -2.20
C GLY A 136 1.94 -28.04 -3.10
N ASP A 137 1.57 -28.27 -4.36
CA ASP A 137 2.45 -28.94 -5.35
C ASP A 137 3.75 -28.15 -5.59
N ASP A 138 3.68 -26.83 -5.53
CA ASP A 138 4.83 -25.92 -5.68
C ASP A 138 5.55 -25.63 -4.33
N GLY A 139 5.22 -26.39 -3.29
CA GLY A 139 5.75 -26.24 -1.93
C GLY A 139 4.90 -25.32 -1.05
N LEU A 140 5.55 -24.72 -0.04
CA LEU A 140 4.87 -23.88 0.94
C LEU A 140 4.33 -22.60 0.30
N THR A 141 3.03 -22.35 0.44
CA THR A 141 2.34 -21.19 -0.14
C THR A 141 1.54 -20.43 0.91
N GLU A 142 1.69 -19.11 0.95
CA GLU A 142 0.89 -18.22 1.80
C GLU A 142 -0.49 -18.00 1.19
N LYS A 143 -1.54 -18.15 2.01
CA LYS A 143 -2.90 -17.78 1.65
C LYS A 143 -3.18 -16.35 2.10
N LYS A 144 -3.07 -15.42 1.15
CA LYS A 144 -3.48 -14.02 1.36
C LYS A 144 -4.99 -13.88 1.24
N GLY A 145 -5.59 -13.06 2.09
CA GLY A 145 -7.03 -12.77 2.09
C GLY A 145 -7.66 -12.93 3.46
N THR A 146 -9.00 -12.85 3.51
CA THR A 146 -9.74 -13.01 4.77
C THR A 146 -9.59 -14.42 5.29
N VAL A 147 -9.12 -14.50 6.53
CA VAL A 147 -9.01 -15.75 7.29
C VAL A 147 -10.16 -15.80 8.28
N ASP A 148 -10.67 -17.00 8.55
CA ASP A 148 -11.75 -17.17 9.51
C ASP A 148 -11.33 -16.72 10.92
N ARG A 149 -12.27 -16.12 11.66
CA ARG A 149 -11.99 -15.54 12.98
C ARG A 149 -11.61 -16.59 14.01
N GLU A 150 -12.24 -17.77 13.98
CA GLU A 150 -11.91 -18.86 14.90
C GLU A 150 -10.49 -19.34 14.66
N PHE A 151 -10.11 -19.48 13.38
CA PHE A 151 -8.74 -19.84 13.02
C PHE A 151 -7.72 -18.82 13.51
N ILE A 152 -7.98 -17.51 13.38
CA ILE A 152 -7.07 -16.47 13.89
C ILE A 152 -6.88 -16.57 15.41
N GLU A 153 -7.94 -16.86 16.17
CA GLU A 153 -7.82 -17.09 17.62
C GLU A 153 -6.98 -18.34 17.95
N ASN A 154 -7.07 -19.39 17.13
CA ASN A 154 -6.21 -20.56 17.29
C ASN A 154 -4.74 -20.25 16.98
N VAL A 155 -4.46 -19.46 15.94
CA VAL A 155 -3.08 -19.01 15.66
C VAL A 155 -2.51 -18.20 16.81
N LYS A 156 -3.30 -17.29 17.41
CA LYS A 156 -2.88 -16.52 18.58
C LYS A 156 -2.42 -17.42 19.73
N LYS A 157 -3.16 -18.51 20.01
CA LYS A 157 -2.76 -19.51 21.03
C LYS A 157 -1.45 -20.18 20.67
N VAL A 158 -1.26 -20.57 19.41
CA VAL A 158 -0.01 -21.19 18.93
C VAL A 158 1.17 -20.24 19.10
N LEU A 159 1.03 -18.98 18.68
CA LEU A 159 2.08 -17.97 18.84
C LEU A 159 2.42 -17.74 20.32
N THR A 160 1.42 -17.60 21.18
CA THR A 160 1.61 -17.48 22.64
C THR A 160 2.34 -18.70 23.21
N HIS A 161 1.94 -19.92 22.85
CA HIS A 161 2.57 -21.14 23.34
C HIS A 161 4.07 -21.20 22.99
N TYR A 162 4.45 -20.71 21.81
CA TYR A 162 5.84 -20.63 21.36
C TYR A 162 6.54 -19.32 21.75
N ASN A 163 5.96 -18.52 22.66
CA ASN A 163 6.50 -17.27 23.18
C ASN A 163 6.76 -16.19 22.11
N HIS A 164 5.96 -16.17 21.04
CA HIS A 164 5.98 -15.09 20.07
C HIS A 164 5.08 -13.95 20.52
N ASN A 165 5.60 -12.72 20.49
CA ASN A 165 4.77 -11.53 20.64
C ASN A 165 3.88 -11.38 19.41
N TRP A 166 2.60 -11.15 19.63
CA TRP A 166 1.64 -10.89 18.58
C TRP A 166 0.70 -9.76 18.96
N THR A 167 0.11 -9.12 17.95
CA THR A 167 -0.90 -8.10 18.11
C THR A 167 -1.97 -8.26 17.03
N ASP A 168 -3.18 -7.82 17.32
CA ASP A 168 -4.27 -7.77 16.36
C ASP A 168 -4.63 -6.31 16.12
N ILE A 169 -4.40 -5.85 14.90
CA ILE A 169 -4.76 -4.50 14.48
C ILE A 169 -5.90 -4.63 13.48
N ARG A 170 -7.12 -4.48 13.98
CA ARG A 170 -8.35 -4.40 13.18
C ARG A 170 -8.54 -5.61 12.26
N GLY A 171 -8.32 -6.82 12.80
CA GLY A 171 -8.51 -8.08 12.09
C GLY A 171 -7.28 -8.54 11.32
N GLN A 172 -6.15 -7.86 11.47
CA GLN A 172 -4.87 -8.31 10.96
C GLN A 172 -3.99 -8.75 12.12
N LEU A 173 -3.67 -10.04 12.13
CA LEU A 173 -2.74 -10.61 13.07
C LEU A 173 -1.31 -10.29 12.62
N LEU A 174 -0.54 -9.65 13.50
CA LEU A 174 0.89 -9.43 13.31
C LEU A 174 1.68 -10.12 14.41
N TYR A 175 2.90 -10.54 14.08
CA TYR A 175 3.86 -11.10 15.03
C TYR A 175 5.19 -10.35 14.94
N GLU A 176 5.92 -10.31 16.05
CA GLU A 176 7.22 -9.65 16.13
C GLU A 176 8.36 -10.61 15.75
N GLY A 177 9.30 -10.11 14.95
CA GLY A 177 10.48 -10.87 14.52
C GLY A 177 10.22 -11.75 13.30
N PRO A 178 11.27 -12.11 12.56
CA PRO A 178 11.13 -13.06 11.47
C PRO A 178 10.85 -14.47 12.01
N ILE A 179 9.83 -15.12 11.48
CA ILE A 179 9.56 -16.54 11.66
C ILE A 179 9.70 -17.18 10.29
N ASP A 180 10.45 -18.26 10.20
CA ASP A 180 10.67 -18.95 8.93
C ASP A 180 9.39 -19.60 8.41
N LYS A 181 9.37 -19.84 7.10
CA LYS A 181 8.16 -20.30 6.39
C LYS A 181 7.73 -21.71 6.82
N GLU A 182 8.68 -22.59 7.16
CA GLU A 182 8.38 -23.95 7.62
C GLU A 182 7.74 -23.93 9.00
N LEU A 183 8.23 -23.07 9.89
CA LEU A 183 7.70 -22.88 11.22
C LEU A 183 6.30 -22.23 11.20
N LEU A 184 6.07 -21.24 10.33
CA LEU A 184 4.74 -20.67 10.10
C LEU A 184 3.74 -21.70 9.54
N TRP A 185 4.18 -22.60 8.66
CA TRP A 185 3.37 -23.73 8.19
C TRP A 185 3.04 -24.71 9.32
N ASN A 186 4.02 -25.02 10.18
CA ASN A 186 3.80 -25.85 11.36
C ASN A 186 2.77 -25.19 12.30
N TYR A 187 2.88 -23.87 12.52
CA TYR A 187 1.92 -23.12 13.32
C TYR A 187 0.52 -23.10 12.70
N THR A 188 0.43 -22.94 11.38
CA THR A 188 -0.83 -23.05 10.63
C THR A 188 -1.47 -24.43 10.81
N THR A 189 -0.65 -25.49 10.79
CA THR A 189 -1.11 -26.88 10.97
C THR A 189 -1.65 -27.09 12.38
N LYS A 190 -0.94 -26.62 13.41
CA LYS A 190 -1.38 -26.68 14.81
C LYS A 190 -2.65 -25.87 15.08
N ALA A 191 -2.79 -24.70 14.45
CA ALA A 191 -3.99 -23.89 14.57
C ALA A 191 -5.25 -24.56 13.99
N ASN A 192 -5.07 -25.50 13.05
CA ASN A 192 -6.15 -26.34 12.50
C ASN A 192 -6.35 -27.66 13.27
N ASP A 193 -5.43 -28.04 14.17
CA ASP A 193 -5.52 -29.26 14.95
C ASP A 193 -6.34 -29.03 16.22
N SER A 194 -7.60 -29.46 16.20
CA SER A 194 -8.51 -29.34 17.34
C SER A 194 -8.01 -30.03 18.61
N GLY A 195 -7.24 -31.13 18.50
CA GLY A 195 -6.64 -31.82 19.64
C GLY A 195 -5.53 -30.98 20.24
N TRP A 196 -4.62 -30.49 19.40
CA TRP A 196 -3.55 -29.58 19.83
C TRP A 196 -4.11 -28.33 20.53
N ILE A 197 -5.15 -27.71 19.96
CA ILE A 197 -5.80 -26.53 20.54
C ILE A 197 -6.51 -26.84 21.86
N SER A 198 -7.06 -28.04 22.03
CA SER A 198 -7.70 -28.45 23.28
C SER A 198 -6.66 -28.66 24.40
N ASP A 199 -5.50 -29.21 24.06
CA ASP A 199 -4.45 -29.56 25.01
C ASP A 199 -3.61 -28.36 25.45
N HIS A 200 -3.65 -27.25 24.70
CA HIS A 200 -2.82 -26.05 24.91
C HIS A 200 -3.66 -24.77 25.07
N LYS A 201 -4.77 -24.86 25.82
CA LYS A 201 -5.64 -23.72 26.15
C LYS A 201 -5.02 -22.78 27.17
#